data_AF-A0A2S3UMW0-F1
#
_entry.id   AF-A0A2S3UMW0-F1
#
_cell.length_a   1.000
_cell.length_b   1.000
_cell.length_c   1.000
_cell.angle_alpha   90.00
_cell.angle_beta   90.00
_cell.angle_gamma   90.00
#
_symmetry.space_group_name_H-M   'P 1'
#
loop_
_entity.id
_entity.type
_entity.pdbx_description
1 polymer ?
#
loop_
_entity_poly.entity_id
_entity_poly.type
_entity_poly.pdbx_seq_one_letter_code
_entity_poly.pdbx_strand_id
1 'polypeptide(L)'
;MKGILAAVFLTLGFYIIPVPAHAADNLPPPGSDSWTVPTQFLACSGNPYALCYYSGPDIATPSRRYSDPPVLPCKVDPNGPGAAECTCYAVTDLPDVSDKNPLNLELQYNYVLMTGILQKETHKKTIEECGPLGGKCLNLTNLNSCAGSDFQGEGCQQAEVCSMLGNIGTGSPQTLYKNLKDVTLISTFSLDHVSEHSFGSTACEGGLYAGCMTAPCKQDENGLTTCQCPTVDGPYQIGQRSERLRELGLGCDISPNVWSAANRITPP
;
A
#
# COMPACT_ATOMS: atom_id res chain seq x y z
N MET A 1 14.88 -59.07 -38.63
CA MET A 1 13.67 -58.39 -38.14
C MET A 1 14.11 -57.34 -37.14
N LYS A 2 13.88 -56.06 -37.45
CA LYS A 2 14.35 -54.90 -36.67
C LYS A 2 13.39 -54.70 -35.49
N GLY A 3 13.90 -54.78 -34.26
CA GLY A 3 13.20 -54.33 -33.05
C GLY A 3 13.46 -52.84 -32.84
N ILE A 4 12.42 -52.02 -32.92
CA ILE A 4 12.48 -50.58 -32.65
C ILE A 4 12.16 -50.38 -31.17
N LEU A 5 13.16 -49.91 -30.42
CA LEU A 5 13.02 -49.40 -29.06
C LEU A 5 12.50 -47.96 -29.17
N ALA A 6 11.27 -47.69 -28.76
CA ALA A 6 10.73 -46.33 -28.70
C ALA A 6 11.13 -45.69 -27.37
N ALA A 7 12.03 -44.71 -27.42
CA ALA A 7 12.33 -43.83 -26.30
C ALA A 7 11.24 -42.76 -26.19
N VAL A 8 10.50 -42.75 -25.08
CA VAL A 8 9.54 -41.69 -24.75
C VAL A 8 10.30 -40.59 -24.02
N PHE A 9 10.56 -39.47 -24.71
CA PHE A 9 11.02 -38.23 -24.09
C PHE A 9 9.84 -37.55 -23.41
N LEU A 10 9.84 -37.53 -22.09
CA LEU A 10 8.92 -36.71 -21.28
C LEU A 10 9.49 -35.29 -21.22
N THR A 11 9.10 -34.43 -22.15
CA THR A 11 9.28 -32.98 -22.03
C THR A 11 8.22 -32.44 -21.08
N LEU A 12 8.60 -32.20 -19.83
CA LEU A 12 7.84 -31.37 -18.88
C LEU A 12 7.88 -29.92 -19.38
N GLY A 13 6.91 -29.57 -20.22
CA GLY A 13 6.64 -28.19 -20.59
C GLY A 13 6.08 -27.45 -19.39
N PHE A 14 6.86 -26.53 -18.83
CA PHE A 14 6.34 -25.50 -17.94
C PHE A 14 5.36 -24.65 -18.74
N TYR A 15 4.07 -24.86 -18.51
CA TYR A 15 3.02 -23.95 -18.96
C TYR A 15 3.15 -22.67 -18.12
N ILE A 16 3.89 -21.69 -18.65
CA ILE A 16 3.73 -20.30 -18.24
C ILE A 16 2.32 -19.94 -18.72
N ILE A 17 1.36 -19.81 -17.81
CA ILE A 17 0.06 -19.24 -18.15
C ILE A 17 0.31 -17.76 -18.41
N PRO A 18 0.18 -17.26 -19.65
CA PRO A 18 0.28 -15.83 -19.90
C PRO A 18 -0.91 -15.16 -19.19
N VAL A 19 -0.61 -14.33 -18.19
CA VAL A 19 -1.61 -13.40 -17.66
C VAL A 19 -2.02 -12.48 -18.81
N PRO A 20 -3.32 -12.42 -19.18
CA PRO A 20 -3.74 -11.63 -20.32
C PRO A 20 -3.40 -10.15 -20.11
N ALA A 21 -2.79 -9.54 -21.12
CA ALA A 21 -2.37 -8.14 -21.16
C ALA A 21 -3.51 -7.11 -20.94
N HIS A 22 -4.77 -7.56 -20.82
CA HIS A 22 -5.96 -6.73 -20.59
C HIS A 22 -6.08 -6.15 -19.17
N ALA A 23 -5.25 -6.56 -18.21
CA ALA A 23 -5.26 -5.97 -16.86
C ALA A 23 -4.68 -4.53 -16.81
N ALA A 24 -3.93 -4.10 -17.84
CA ALA A 24 -3.28 -2.79 -17.86
C ALA A 24 -4.15 -1.67 -18.47
N ASP A 25 -5.19 -2.02 -19.25
CA ASP A 25 -5.96 -1.04 -20.04
C ASP A 25 -7.12 -0.37 -19.28
N ASN A 26 -7.40 -0.80 -18.04
CA ASN A 26 -8.48 -0.27 -17.19
C ASN A 26 -8.01 -0.01 -15.74
N LEU A 27 -6.78 0.49 -15.56
CA LEU A 27 -6.33 0.91 -14.24
C LEU A 27 -7.08 2.19 -13.81
N PRO A 28 -7.58 2.28 -12.57
CA PRO A 28 -8.29 3.46 -12.09
C PRO A 28 -7.34 4.67 -12.04
N PRO A 29 -7.86 5.91 -11.99
CA PRO A 29 -7.01 7.10 -12.01
C PRO A 29 -6.02 7.12 -10.84
N PRO A 30 -4.85 7.79 -10.96
CA PRO A 30 -3.93 7.98 -9.84
C PRO A 30 -4.67 8.52 -8.61
N GLY A 31 -4.39 7.95 -7.43
CA GLY A 31 -5.13 8.24 -6.20
C GLY A 31 -6.37 7.38 -6.00
N SER A 32 -6.58 6.40 -6.86
CA SER A 32 -7.57 5.34 -6.69
C SER A 32 -6.83 4.05 -6.34
N ASP A 33 -6.34 3.99 -5.10
CA ASP A 33 -5.61 2.82 -4.57
C ASP A 33 -6.41 1.56 -4.89
N SER A 34 -5.81 0.46 -5.35
CA SER A 34 -6.54 -0.77 -5.66
C SER A 34 -5.86 -2.01 -5.10
N TRP A 35 -6.58 -2.77 -4.28
CA TRP A 35 -6.12 -4.07 -3.77
C TRP A 35 -6.60 -5.18 -4.71
N THR A 36 -5.97 -5.33 -5.87
CA THR A 36 -6.30 -6.43 -6.80
C THR A 36 -5.14 -7.33 -7.14
N VAL A 37 -3.95 -6.76 -7.26
CA VAL A 37 -2.76 -7.49 -7.69
C VAL A 37 -1.68 -7.34 -6.63
N PRO A 38 -1.46 -8.35 -5.76
CA PRO A 38 -0.46 -8.28 -4.69
C PRO A 38 0.96 -7.95 -5.19
N THR A 39 1.31 -8.31 -6.43
CA THR A 39 2.63 -7.98 -7.01
C THR A 39 2.82 -6.49 -7.27
N GLN A 40 1.74 -5.69 -7.30
CA GLN A 40 1.81 -4.23 -7.43
C GLN A 40 2.11 -3.51 -6.10
N PHE A 41 2.14 -4.22 -4.97
CA PHE A 41 2.61 -3.69 -3.69
C PHE A 41 4.12 -3.85 -3.60
N LEU A 42 4.85 -2.83 -4.05
CA LEU A 42 6.30 -2.81 -4.09
C LEU A 42 6.85 -2.65 -2.67
N ALA A 43 7.72 -3.55 -2.25
CA ALA A 43 8.25 -3.57 -0.89
C ALA A 43 9.46 -2.63 -0.76
N CYS A 44 9.29 -1.59 0.04
CA CYS A 44 10.30 -0.60 0.39
C CYS A 44 10.76 -0.84 1.83
N SER A 45 12.01 -0.48 2.13
CA SER A 45 12.60 -0.68 3.46
C SER A 45 13.55 0.46 3.77
N GLY A 46 13.67 0.78 5.06
CA GLY A 46 14.64 1.76 5.54
C GLY A 46 14.17 3.21 5.42
N ASN A 47 13.03 3.48 4.80
CA ASN A 47 12.45 4.83 4.70
C ASN A 47 11.47 5.11 5.85
N PRO A 48 11.37 6.37 6.30
CA PRO A 48 10.24 6.78 7.13
C PRO A 48 8.98 6.89 6.26
N TYR A 49 7.78 6.78 6.85
CA TYR A 49 6.53 6.87 6.10
C TYR A 49 5.33 7.27 6.97
N ALA A 50 4.22 7.61 6.31
CA ALA A 50 2.93 7.84 6.94
C ALA A 50 1.95 6.68 6.70
N LEU A 51 1.38 6.10 7.76
CA LEU A 51 0.41 5.01 7.64
C LEU A 51 -1.02 5.54 7.77
N CYS A 52 -1.62 5.89 6.63
CA CYS A 52 -2.99 6.43 6.54
C CYS A 52 -4.06 5.35 6.41
N TYR A 53 -3.68 4.07 6.41
CA TYR A 53 -4.60 2.95 6.20
C TYR A 53 -5.76 2.91 7.22
N TYR A 54 -5.55 3.47 8.42
CA TYR A 54 -6.54 3.49 9.50
C TYR A 54 -7.33 4.81 9.59
N SER A 55 -7.06 5.79 8.72
CA SER A 55 -7.70 7.11 8.78
C SER A 55 -9.15 7.08 8.30
N GLY A 56 -10.02 7.82 8.99
CA GLY A 56 -11.41 8.02 8.58
C GLY A 56 -12.26 8.79 9.59
N PRO A 57 -12.93 8.10 10.54
CA PRO A 57 -13.89 8.73 11.44
C PRO A 57 -13.23 9.58 12.54
N ASP A 58 -14.01 10.48 13.15
CA ASP A 58 -13.62 11.23 14.36
C ASP A 58 -13.71 10.39 15.66
N ILE A 59 -13.67 9.06 15.53
CA ILE A 59 -13.59 8.12 16.66
C ILE A 59 -12.49 7.09 16.40
N ALA A 60 -11.89 6.55 17.47
CA ALA A 60 -10.90 5.48 17.35
C ALA A 60 -11.53 4.21 16.77
N THR A 61 -10.75 3.43 16.02
CA THR A 61 -11.18 2.16 15.40
C THR A 61 -10.42 0.93 15.95
N PRO A 62 -10.53 0.62 17.25
CA PRO A 62 -9.71 -0.41 17.87
C PRO A 62 -10.06 -1.82 17.37
N SER A 63 -9.06 -2.70 17.27
CA SER A 63 -9.18 -4.12 16.91
C SER A 63 -9.95 -4.92 17.97
N ARG A 64 -9.84 -4.51 19.25
CA ARG A 64 -10.40 -5.18 20.43
C ARG A 64 -10.83 -4.14 21.46
N ARG A 65 -11.67 -4.53 22.44
CA ARG A 65 -12.15 -3.61 23.49
C ARG A 65 -11.06 -2.98 24.37
N TYR A 66 -9.83 -3.47 24.32
CA TYR A 66 -8.73 -3.05 25.20
C TYR A 66 -7.56 -2.38 24.46
N SER A 67 -7.64 -2.20 23.14
CA SER A 67 -6.73 -1.27 22.46
C SER A 67 -7.33 0.13 22.50
N ASP A 68 -6.48 1.13 22.72
CA ASP A 68 -6.86 2.55 22.75
C ASP A 68 -6.02 3.32 21.72
N PRO A 69 -6.18 3.02 20.42
CA PRO A 69 -5.45 3.74 19.39
C PRO A 69 -5.95 5.19 19.30
N PRO A 70 -5.09 6.13 18.86
CA PRO A 70 -5.51 7.51 18.58
C PRO A 70 -6.67 7.58 17.58
N VAL A 71 -7.38 8.71 17.64
CA VAL A 71 -8.35 9.08 16.61
C VAL A 71 -7.59 9.59 15.39
N LEU A 72 -7.89 9.02 14.23
CA LEU A 72 -7.23 9.32 12.96
C LEU A 72 -8.27 9.85 11.97
N PRO A 73 -8.75 11.09 12.11
CA PRO A 73 -9.80 11.60 11.23
C PRO A 73 -9.27 11.77 9.80
N CYS A 74 -10.17 11.65 8.83
CA CYS A 74 -9.90 12.10 7.47
C CYS A 74 -11.04 12.98 6.95
N LYS A 75 -10.75 14.27 6.88
CA LYS A 75 -11.74 15.32 6.64
C LYS A 75 -11.62 15.80 5.21
N VAL A 76 -12.73 15.79 4.48
CA VAL A 76 -12.77 16.42 3.16
C VAL A 76 -12.50 17.91 3.33
N ASP A 77 -11.56 18.47 2.56
CA ASP A 77 -11.32 19.91 2.58
C ASP A 77 -12.56 20.63 1.99
N PRO A 78 -13.32 21.39 2.80
CA PRO A 78 -14.54 22.04 2.32
C PRO A 78 -14.26 23.17 1.32
N ASN A 79 -13.00 23.63 1.22
CA ASN A 79 -12.57 24.71 0.35
C ASN A 79 -11.63 24.22 -0.79
N GLY A 80 -11.35 22.92 -0.85
CA GLY A 80 -10.28 22.33 -1.64
C GLY A 80 -10.72 21.52 -2.86
N PRO A 81 -9.84 21.34 -3.86
CA PRO A 81 -10.16 20.82 -5.19
C PRO A 81 -10.30 19.28 -5.28
N GLY A 82 -10.90 18.62 -4.28
CA GLY A 82 -11.02 17.16 -4.25
C GLY A 82 -9.85 16.47 -3.52
N ALA A 83 -9.56 16.96 -2.32
CA ALA A 83 -8.61 16.34 -1.39
C ALA A 83 -9.23 16.23 0.02
N ALA A 84 -8.69 15.33 0.81
CA ALA A 84 -9.01 15.15 2.22
C ALA A 84 -7.73 15.22 3.05
N GLU A 85 -7.83 15.87 4.20
CA GLU A 85 -6.78 15.93 5.20
C GLU A 85 -6.95 14.72 6.13
N CYS A 86 -6.10 13.71 5.93
CA CYS A 86 -6.10 12.51 6.75
C CYS A 86 -4.99 12.58 7.80
N THR A 87 -5.33 12.40 9.08
CA THR A 87 -4.36 12.15 10.14
C THR A 87 -3.93 10.69 10.11
N CYS A 88 -2.63 10.44 10.15
CA CYS A 88 -2.01 9.14 9.97
C CYS A 88 -0.92 8.92 11.02
N TYR A 89 -0.51 7.67 11.25
CA TYR A 89 0.70 7.42 12.05
C TYR A 89 1.94 7.88 11.28
N ALA A 90 2.87 8.51 11.98
CA ALA A 90 4.21 8.79 11.48
C ALA A 90 5.16 7.68 11.93
N VAL A 91 5.54 6.80 11.01
CA VAL A 91 6.50 5.72 11.28
C VAL A 91 7.89 6.22 10.87
N THR A 92 8.64 6.71 11.84
CA THR A 92 9.94 7.36 11.63
C THR A 92 11.14 6.57 12.18
N ASP A 93 10.88 5.49 12.89
CA ASP A 93 11.89 4.62 13.48
C ASP A 93 11.90 3.25 12.78
N LEU A 94 13.07 2.63 12.73
CA LEU A 94 13.17 1.25 12.25
C LEU A 94 12.67 0.31 13.35
N PRO A 95 11.92 -0.76 13.00
CA PRO A 95 11.52 -1.77 13.97
C PRO A 95 12.77 -2.39 14.61
N ASP A 96 12.69 -2.69 15.91
CA ASP A 96 13.73 -3.46 16.59
C ASP A 96 13.67 -4.92 16.11
N VAL A 97 14.57 -5.26 15.19
CA VAL A 97 14.68 -6.58 14.55
C VAL A 97 15.63 -7.52 15.30
N SER A 98 16.02 -7.18 16.53
CA SER A 98 16.86 -8.05 17.35
C SER A 98 16.21 -9.41 17.64
N ASP A 99 14.88 -9.46 17.65
CA ASP A 99 14.14 -10.71 17.68
C ASP A 99 14.00 -11.31 16.26
N LYS A 100 14.46 -12.55 16.09
CA LYS A 100 14.36 -13.32 14.83
C LYS A 100 12.92 -13.82 14.54
N ASN A 101 11.89 -13.08 14.96
CA ASN A 101 10.51 -13.41 14.66
C ASN A 101 10.24 -13.15 13.17
N PRO A 102 9.73 -14.11 12.39
CA PRO A 102 9.39 -13.88 10.98
C PRO A 102 8.39 -12.74 10.76
N LEU A 103 7.55 -12.39 11.75
CA LEU A 103 6.71 -11.18 11.69
C LEU A 103 7.52 -9.88 11.68
N ASN A 104 8.74 -9.88 12.24
CA ASN A 104 9.63 -8.73 12.24
C ASN A 104 10.22 -8.48 10.84
N LEU A 105 10.19 -9.47 9.94
CA LEU A 105 10.58 -9.25 8.55
C LEU A 105 9.53 -8.39 7.84
N GLU A 106 8.24 -8.69 7.97
CA GLU A 106 7.18 -7.90 7.32
C GLU A 106 7.10 -6.47 7.89
N LEU A 107 7.38 -6.29 9.18
CA LEU A 107 7.42 -4.96 9.81
C LEU A 107 8.61 -4.09 9.35
N GLN A 108 9.66 -4.68 8.75
CA GLN A 108 10.77 -3.93 8.16
C GLN A 108 10.41 -3.27 6.83
N TYR A 109 9.30 -3.71 6.22
CA TYR A 109 8.86 -3.22 4.92
C TYR A 109 7.55 -2.44 5.02
N ASN A 110 7.51 -1.37 4.26
CA ASN A 110 6.30 -0.70 3.85
C ASN A 110 6.10 -0.92 2.35
N TYR A 111 4.90 -0.69 1.87
CA TYR A 111 4.48 -1.02 0.52
C TYR A 111 3.97 0.20 -0.21
N VAL A 112 4.58 0.46 -1.36
CA VAL A 112 4.07 1.42 -2.35
C VAL A 112 3.22 0.66 -3.34
N LEU A 113 1.93 0.99 -3.38
CA LEU A 113 1.05 0.47 -4.42
C LEU A 113 1.26 1.24 -5.72
N MET A 114 1.62 0.52 -6.80
CA MET A 114 1.92 1.15 -8.10
C MET A 114 0.78 2.02 -8.63
N THR A 115 -0.47 1.56 -8.56
CA THR A 115 -1.64 2.34 -9.02
C THR A 115 -1.94 3.56 -8.14
N GLY A 116 -1.38 3.58 -6.93
CA GLY A 116 -1.49 4.67 -5.99
C GLY A 116 -0.43 5.76 -6.16
N ILE A 117 0.55 5.59 -7.06
CA ILE A 117 1.61 6.60 -7.27
C ILE A 117 1.03 7.86 -7.93
N LEU A 118 0.94 8.95 -7.16
CA LEU A 118 0.34 10.21 -7.60
C LEU A 118 1.24 11.01 -8.57
N GLN A 119 2.56 10.87 -8.45
CA GLN A 119 3.52 11.56 -9.31
C GLN A 119 3.63 10.81 -10.65
N LYS A 120 3.10 11.41 -11.73
CA LYS A 120 2.97 10.78 -13.07
C LYS A 120 4.27 10.21 -13.66
N GLU A 121 5.37 10.96 -13.60
CA GLU A 121 6.68 10.51 -14.09
C GLU A 121 7.24 9.37 -13.23
N THR A 122 7.08 9.45 -11.91
CA THR A 122 7.48 8.34 -11.02
C THR A 122 6.65 7.10 -11.29
N HIS A 123 5.33 7.25 -11.50
CA HIS A 123 4.44 6.14 -11.85
C HIS A 123 4.86 5.48 -13.17
N LYS A 124 5.08 6.27 -14.23
CA LYS A 124 5.54 5.78 -15.53
C LYS A 124 6.88 5.04 -15.42
N LYS A 125 7.85 5.65 -14.72
CA LYS A 125 9.17 5.04 -14.52
C LYS A 125 9.08 3.73 -13.74
N THR A 126 8.23 3.69 -12.72
CA THR A 126 7.98 2.47 -11.93
C THR A 126 7.41 1.35 -12.79
N ILE A 127 6.48 1.65 -13.72
CA ILE A 127 5.96 0.67 -14.69
C ILE A 127 7.06 0.18 -15.64
N GLU A 128 7.90 1.10 -16.15
CA GLU A 128 9.01 0.74 -17.04
C GLU A 128 10.03 -0.18 -16.36
N GLU A 129 10.35 0.09 -15.10
CA GLU A 129 11.30 -0.67 -14.27
C GLU A 129 10.71 -2.01 -13.81
N CYS A 130 9.57 -1.98 -13.14
CA CYS A 130 9.00 -3.13 -12.43
C CYS A 130 8.01 -3.95 -13.28
N GLY A 131 7.72 -3.48 -14.50
CA GLY A 131 6.63 -3.99 -15.33
C GLY A 131 5.26 -3.51 -14.85
N PRO A 132 4.20 -3.66 -15.67
CA PRO A 132 2.86 -3.12 -15.38
C PRO A 132 2.20 -3.71 -14.14
N LEU A 133 2.65 -4.90 -13.70
CA LEU A 133 2.13 -5.59 -12.53
C LEU A 133 3.15 -5.69 -11.38
N GLY A 134 4.30 -5.01 -11.47
CA GLY A 134 5.31 -4.97 -10.40
C GLY A 134 6.17 -6.23 -10.22
N GLY A 135 5.90 -7.30 -10.98
CA GLY A 135 6.57 -8.59 -10.81
C GLY A 135 8.07 -8.60 -11.09
N LYS A 136 8.63 -7.55 -11.72
CA LYS A 136 10.08 -7.44 -11.91
C LYS A 136 10.80 -6.79 -10.74
N CYS A 137 10.11 -6.25 -9.73
CA CYS A 137 10.72 -5.65 -8.54
C CYS A 137 10.30 -6.41 -7.27
N LEU A 138 10.98 -6.11 -6.17
CA LEU A 138 10.63 -6.64 -4.84
C LEU A 138 9.23 -6.18 -4.48
N ASN A 139 8.36 -7.13 -4.17
CA ASN A 139 6.95 -6.91 -3.91
C ASN A 139 6.43 -7.87 -2.84
N LEU A 140 5.19 -7.67 -2.42
CA LEU A 140 4.55 -8.47 -1.37
C LEU A 140 4.58 -9.99 -1.63
N THR A 141 4.55 -10.44 -2.89
CA THR A 141 4.50 -11.88 -3.20
C THR A 141 5.84 -12.58 -3.17
N ASN A 142 6.92 -11.86 -3.53
CA ASN A 142 8.26 -12.43 -3.63
C ASN A 142 9.17 -12.03 -2.45
N LEU A 143 8.70 -11.17 -1.54
CA LEU A 143 9.44 -10.68 -0.38
C LEU A 143 10.09 -11.82 0.43
N ASN A 144 9.32 -12.83 0.79
CA ASN A 144 9.82 -13.96 1.59
C ASN A 144 10.88 -14.79 0.86
N SER A 145 10.76 -14.93 -0.47
CA SER A 145 11.75 -15.63 -1.28
C SER A 145 13.04 -14.82 -1.44
N CYS A 146 12.93 -13.50 -1.59
CA CYS A 146 14.06 -12.58 -1.76
C CYS A 146 14.78 -12.24 -0.44
N ALA A 147 14.10 -12.34 0.70
CA ALA A 147 14.70 -12.14 2.03
C ALA A 147 15.50 -13.36 2.53
N GLY A 148 15.36 -14.52 1.88
CA GLY A 148 16.18 -15.69 2.13
C GLY A 148 17.59 -15.53 1.53
N SER A 149 18.61 -16.06 2.20
CA SER A 149 20.03 -15.89 1.84
C SER A 149 20.45 -16.43 0.47
N ASP A 150 19.57 -17.17 -0.22
CA ASP A 150 19.96 -18.00 -1.37
C ASP A 150 19.36 -17.53 -2.71
N PHE A 151 18.50 -16.50 -2.71
CA PHE A 151 17.81 -16.05 -3.92
C PHE A 151 17.98 -14.53 -4.18
N GLN A 152 18.96 -14.19 -5.02
CA GLN A 152 19.10 -12.87 -5.65
C GLN A 152 18.65 -12.93 -7.11
N GLY A 153 17.43 -13.41 -7.34
CA GLY A 153 16.85 -13.49 -8.68
C GLY A 153 16.38 -12.14 -9.20
N GLU A 154 16.11 -12.08 -10.50
CA GLU A 154 15.33 -11.00 -11.11
C GLU A 154 14.00 -10.87 -10.35
N GLY A 155 13.64 -9.66 -9.90
CA GLY A 155 12.47 -9.47 -9.03
C GLY A 155 12.80 -9.20 -7.57
N CYS A 156 14.05 -9.29 -7.12
CA CYS A 156 14.42 -9.04 -5.73
C CYS A 156 14.97 -7.63 -5.45
N GLN A 157 15.09 -6.78 -6.46
CA GLN A 157 15.52 -5.40 -6.29
C GLN A 157 14.36 -4.47 -5.92
N GLN A 158 14.58 -3.56 -4.98
CA GLN A 158 13.61 -2.50 -4.67
C GLN A 158 13.44 -1.58 -5.87
N ALA A 159 12.21 -1.15 -6.11
CA ALA A 159 11.89 -0.17 -7.13
C ALA A 159 12.51 1.20 -6.79
N GLU A 160 12.84 2.00 -7.81
CA GLU A 160 13.43 3.32 -7.58
C GLU A 160 12.54 4.24 -6.73
N VAL A 161 11.21 4.10 -6.82
CA VAL A 161 10.26 4.86 -5.99
C VAL A 161 10.54 4.70 -4.49
N CYS A 162 11.07 3.56 -4.03
CA CYS A 162 11.43 3.36 -2.63
C CYS A 162 12.54 4.33 -2.17
N SER A 163 13.52 4.60 -3.03
CA SER A 163 14.59 5.58 -2.73
C SER A 163 14.07 7.02 -2.63
N MET A 164 12.94 7.31 -3.28
CA MET A 164 12.31 8.62 -3.24
C MET A 164 11.57 8.90 -1.93
N LEU A 165 11.36 7.88 -1.09
CA LEU A 165 10.69 8.01 0.21
C LEU A 165 11.61 8.52 1.32
N GLY A 166 12.93 8.59 1.06
CA GLY A 166 13.95 8.93 2.05
C GLY A 166 14.55 7.70 2.72
N ASN A 167 15.40 7.91 3.73
CA ASN A 167 16.06 6.83 4.45
C ASN A 167 16.40 7.25 5.90
N ILE A 168 15.92 6.47 6.87
CA ILE A 168 16.14 6.68 8.31
C ILE A 168 17.63 6.54 8.66
N GLY A 169 18.27 5.48 8.18
CA GLY A 169 19.66 5.16 8.52
C GLY A 169 20.68 6.19 8.03
N THR A 170 20.44 6.81 6.87
CA THR A 170 21.30 7.89 6.35
C THR A 170 20.78 9.29 6.67
N GLY A 171 19.57 9.41 7.21
CA GLY A 171 18.89 10.71 7.42
C GLY A 171 18.51 11.43 6.13
N SER A 172 18.43 10.72 5.00
CA SER A 172 18.05 11.32 3.71
C SER A 172 16.55 11.63 3.68
N PRO A 173 16.14 12.86 3.29
CA PRO A 173 14.73 13.21 3.19
C PRO A 173 14.06 12.56 1.97
N GLN A 174 12.72 12.57 1.93
CA GLN A 174 11.97 12.21 0.74
C GLN A 174 12.29 13.16 -0.43
N THR A 175 12.27 12.64 -1.66
CA THR A 175 12.51 13.41 -2.89
C THR A 175 11.35 13.33 -3.89
N LEU A 176 10.31 12.53 -3.59
CA LEU A 176 9.13 12.38 -4.44
C LEU A 176 8.42 13.72 -4.69
N TYR A 177 8.36 14.58 -3.68
CA TYR A 177 7.82 15.95 -3.74
C TYR A 177 8.88 17.00 -3.41
N LYS A 178 10.03 16.97 -4.08
CA LYS A 178 11.16 17.89 -3.85
C LYS A 178 10.84 19.40 -3.85
N ASN A 179 9.73 19.80 -4.47
CA ASN A 179 9.31 21.20 -4.56
C ASN A 179 8.41 21.64 -3.39
N LEU A 180 7.95 20.71 -2.56
CA LEU A 180 7.09 20.97 -1.40
C LEU A 180 7.95 20.90 -0.13
N LYS A 181 8.31 22.05 0.44
CA LYS A 181 9.28 22.16 1.54
C LYS A 181 8.77 21.66 2.89
N ASP A 182 7.46 21.53 3.02
CA ASP A 182 6.76 21.09 4.22
C ASP A 182 6.40 19.60 4.19
N VAL A 183 6.69 18.90 3.08
CA VAL A 183 6.46 17.47 2.94
C VAL A 183 7.66 16.70 3.47
N THR A 184 7.50 16.09 4.63
CA THR A 184 8.54 15.32 5.31
C THR A 184 8.34 13.82 5.19
N LEU A 185 7.09 13.38 5.05
CA LEU A 185 6.71 11.97 4.92
C LEU A 185 5.86 11.74 3.68
N ILE A 186 5.86 10.50 3.23
CA ILE A 186 5.04 10.00 2.11
C ILE A 186 4.17 8.89 2.66
N SER A 187 2.88 8.91 2.33
CA SER A 187 2.01 7.84 2.79
C SER A 187 2.24 6.53 2.05
N THR A 188 2.33 5.43 2.79
CA THR A 188 2.48 4.07 2.28
C THR A 188 1.70 3.09 3.15
N PHE A 189 1.55 1.85 2.71
CA PHE A 189 0.93 0.79 3.50
C PHE A 189 1.98 -0.02 4.29
N SER A 190 1.64 -0.51 5.47
CA SER A 190 2.40 -1.54 6.19
C SER A 190 1.44 -2.31 7.09
N LEU A 191 1.94 -3.41 7.68
CA LEU A 191 1.20 -4.15 8.70
C LEU A 191 1.43 -3.59 10.11
N ASP A 192 1.95 -2.36 10.22
CA ASP A 192 2.07 -1.72 11.52
C ASP A 192 0.68 -1.43 12.12
N HIS A 193 0.60 -1.41 13.45
CA HIS A 193 -0.63 -1.21 14.23
C HIS A 193 -1.81 -2.17 13.93
N VAL A 194 -1.61 -3.30 13.22
CA VAL A 194 -2.67 -4.30 12.97
C VAL A 194 -3.16 -5.01 14.24
N SER A 195 -2.37 -4.96 15.31
CA SER A 195 -2.78 -5.42 16.65
C SER A 195 -3.70 -4.41 17.34
N GLU A 196 -3.62 -3.13 17.00
CA GLU A 196 -4.36 -2.03 17.60
C GLU A 196 -5.66 -1.72 16.87
N HIS A 197 -5.67 -1.84 15.54
CA HIS A 197 -6.81 -1.55 14.66
C HIS A 197 -7.40 -2.79 14.00
N SER A 198 -8.66 -2.71 13.57
CA SER A 198 -9.28 -3.78 12.79
C SER A 198 -8.59 -3.93 11.45
N PHE A 199 -8.14 -5.14 11.11
CA PHE A 199 -7.61 -5.48 9.79
C PHE A 199 -8.58 -6.41 9.05
N GLY A 200 -8.97 -6.01 7.85
CA GLY A 200 -9.85 -6.80 6.99
C GLY A 200 -10.26 -6.03 5.74
N SER A 201 -11.44 -6.33 5.23
CA SER A 201 -11.99 -5.62 4.08
C SER A 201 -13.49 -5.49 4.21
N THR A 202 -14.02 -4.29 4.02
CA THR A 202 -15.45 -4.01 3.91
C THR A 202 -15.72 -3.35 2.56
N ALA A 203 -16.50 -4.00 1.71
CA ALA A 203 -16.88 -3.46 0.42
C ALA A 203 -17.98 -2.39 0.58
N CYS A 204 -17.84 -1.31 -0.17
CA CYS A 204 -18.80 -0.22 -0.28
C CYS A 204 -19.20 -0.07 -1.75
N GLU A 205 -20.51 -0.04 -2.01
CA GLU A 205 -21.06 0.00 -3.38
C GLU A 205 -20.79 1.33 -4.08
N GLY A 206 -20.56 2.40 -3.33
CA GLY A 206 -20.25 3.73 -3.85
C GLY A 206 -20.06 4.76 -2.74
N GLY A 207 -19.44 5.88 -3.07
CA GLY A 207 -19.27 7.04 -2.20
C GLY A 207 -17.88 7.67 -2.33
N LEU A 208 -17.72 8.81 -1.66
CA LEU A 208 -16.45 9.52 -1.61
C LEU A 208 -15.50 8.83 -0.63
N TYR A 209 -14.26 8.60 -1.07
CA TYR A 209 -13.18 8.09 -0.24
C TYR A 209 -11.86 8.81 -0.56
N ALA A 210 -10.86 8.68 0.30
CA ALA A 210 -9.52 9.23 0.10
C ALA A 210 -8.54 8.12 -0.30
N GLY A 211 -7.84 8.25 -1.43
CA GLY A 211 -6.76 7.34 -1.80
C GLY A 211 -5.42 7.92 -1.39
N CYS A 212 -4.91 7.46 -0.26
CA CYS A 212 -3.77 8.10 0.39
C CYS A 212 -2.41 7.58 -0.07
N MET A 213 -2.31 6.49 -0.84
CA MET A 213 -1.00 5.99 -1.24
C MET A 213 -0.17 7.07 -1.93
N THR A 214 1.09 7.19 -1.53
CA THR A 214 2.04 8.23 -1.95
C THR A 214 1.59 9.67 -1.71
N ALA A 215 0.53 9.93 -0.96
CA ALA A 215 0.12 11.28 -0.60
C ALA A 215 1.25 12.02 0.15
N PRO A 216 1.45 13.32 -0.13
CA PRO A 216 2.40 14.15 0.61
C PRO A 216 1.88 14.42 2.03
N CYS A 217 2.76 14.24 3.01
CA CYS A 217 2.42 14.37 4.42
C CYS A 217 3.35 15.35 5.13
N LYS A 218 2.77 16.14 6.03
CA LYS A 218 3.48 17.06 6.91
C LYS A 218 3.49 16.44 8.29
N GLN A 219 4.68 16.27 8.87
CA GLN A 219 4.80 15.70 10.20
C GLN A 219 4.15 16.63 11.23
N ASP A 220 3.33 16.03 12.09
CA ASP A 220 2.71 16.70 13.21
C ASP A 220 3.43 16.30 14.51
N GLU A 221 2.94 16.77 15.65
CA GLU A 221 3.45 16.38 16.95
C GLU A 221 2.92 14.99 17.37
N ASN A 222 3.63 14.31 18.28
CA ASN A 222 3.19 13.07 18.96
C ASN A 222 3.10 11.79 18.10
N GLY A 223 3.98 11.64 17.10
CA GLY A 223 4.03 10.41 16.29
C GLY A 223 2.88 10.30 15.26
N LEU A 224 2.21 11.41 14.98
CA LEU A 224 1.19 11.54 13.94
C LEU A 224 1.66 12.47 12.82
N THR A 225 0.94 12.46 11.72
CA THR A 225 1.19 13.31 10.55
C THR A 225 -0.10 13.53 9.78
N THR A 226 -0.22 14.67 9.10
CA THR A 226 -1.36 14.98 8.25
C THR A 226 -0.97 14.88 6.78
N CYS A 227 -1.71 14.06 6.04
CA CYS A 227 -1.51 13.82 4.62
C CYS A 227 -2.63 14.45 3.79
N GLN A 228 -2.27 14.98 2.62
CA GLN A 228 -3.22 15.53 1.65
C GLN A 228 -3.56 14.45 0.61
N CYS A 229 -4.62 13.71 0.88
CA CYS A 229 -5.01 12.57 0.05
C CYS A 229 -6.04 13.01 -1.00
N PRO A 230 -5.87 12.69 -2.30
CA PRO A 230 -6.91 12.93 -3.28
C PRO A 230 -8.19 12.17 -2.91
N THR A 231 -9.34 12.80 -3.17
CA THR A 231 -10.64 12.13 -3.03
C THR A 231 -11.12 11.58 -4.36
N VAL A 232 -11.77 10.43 -4.28
CA VAL A 232 -12.35 9.73 -5.43
C VAL A 232 -13.77 9.32 -5.06
N ASP A 233 -14.69 9.52 -5.98
CA ASP A 233 -16.07 9.03 -5.86
C ASP A 233 -16.21 7.76 -6.69
N GLY A 234 -16.69 6.68 -6.07
CA GLY A 234 -16.86 5.40 -6.72
C GLY A 234 -16.98 4.23 -5.74
N PRO A 235 -16.99 2.99 -6.23
CA PRO A 235 -16.95 1.82 -5.37
C PRO A 235 -15.58 1.70 -4.70
N TYR A 236 -15.57 1.43 -3.40
CA TYR A 236 -14.34 1.34 -2.62
C TYR A 236 -14.41 0.23 -1.57
N GLN A 237 -13.30 -0.01 -0.91
CA GLN A 237 -13.11 -1.02 0.10
C GLN A 237 -12.34 -0.42 1.28
N ILE A 238 -12.95 -0.48 2.45
CA ILE A 238 -12.34 -0.07 3.71
C ILE A 238 -11.45 -1.21 4.20
N GLY A 239 -10.24 -0.90 4.64
CA GLY A 239 -9.27 -1.84 5.18
C GLY A 239 -9.60 -2.49 6.54
N GLN A 240 -10.87 -2.45 6.95
CA GLN A 240 -11.36 -2.88 8.26
C GLN A 240 -12.53 -3.84 8.13
N ARG A 241 -12.78 -4.67 9.15
CA ARG A 241 -13.85 -5.69 9.13
C ARG A 241 -15.23 -5.07 9.37
N SER A 242 -16.21 -5.52 8.60
CA SER A 242 -17.58 -4.96 8.62
C SER A 242 -18.26 -5.12 9.98
N GLU A 243 -17.99 -6.23 10.68
CA GLU A 243 -18.52 -6.50 12.00
C GLU A 243 -18.04 -5.45 13.00
N ARG A 244 -16.76 -5.07 12.90
CA ARG A 244 -16.17 -4.10 13.80
C ARG A 244 -16.66 -2.69 13.54
N LEU A 245 -16.80 -2.30 12.27
CA LEU A 245 -17.38 -1.01 11.90
C LEU A 245 -18.81 -0.89 12.46
N ARG A 246 -19.63 -1.93 12.30
CA ARG A 246 -21.00 -1.97 12.83
C ARG A 246 -21.08 -1.85 14.34
N GLU A 247 -20.18 -2.49 15.09
CA GLU A 247 -20.11 -2.36 16.55
C GLU A 247 -19.83 -0.93 17.01
N LEU A 248 -19.10 -0.16 16.20
CA LEU A 248 -18.78 1.24 16.44
C LEU A 248 -19.84 2.21 15.89
N GLY A 249 -20.93 1.69 15.30
CA GLY A 249 -21.94 2.51 14.63
C GLY A 249 -21.45 3.16 13.34
N LEU A 250 -20.39 2.62 12.73
CA LEU A 250 -19.80 3.10 11.50
C LEU A 250 -20.27 2.26 10.30
N GLY A 251 -20.29 2.90 9.12
CA GLY A 251 -20.58 2.26 7.84
C GLY A 251 -19.69 2.81 6.73
N CYS A 252 -20.12 2.62 5.49
CA CYS A 252 -19.47 3.22 4.33
C CYS A 252 -19.54 4.75 4.39
N ASP A 253 -20.73 5.32 4.59
CA ASP A 253 -20.88 6.76 4.77
C ASP A 253 -20.51 7.17 6.21
N ILE A 254 -19.48 8.01 6.32
CA ILE A 254 -19.02 8.63 7.57
C ILE A 254 -18.95 10.16 7.45
N SER A 255 -19.79 10.74 6.59
CA SER A 255 -19.85 12.19 6.37
C SER A 255 -19.94 12.98 7.68
N PRO A 256 -19.23 14.12 7.81
CA PRO A 256 -18.49 14.83 6.76
C PRO A 256 -17.08 14.28 6.47
N ASN A 257 -16.67 13.19 7.12
CA ASN A 257 -15.39 12.54 6.90
C ASN A 257 -15.48 11.52 5.76
N VAL A 258 -14.33 11.02 5.34
CA VAL A 258 -14.20 9.95 4.35
C VAL A 258 -13.21 8.90 4.84
N TRP A 259 -13.33 7.67 4.36
CA TRP A 259 -12.35 6.63 4.65
C TRP A 259 -11.10 6.84 3.79
N SER A 260 -9.92 6.65 4.39
CA SER A 260 -8.73 6.30 3.61
C SER A 260 -8.90 4.86 3.13
N ALA A 261 -9.06 4.68 1.82
CA ALA A 261 -9.55 3.44 1.26
C ALA A 261 -9.02 3.18 -0.15
N ALA A 262 -9.28 1.97 -0.64
CA ALA A 262 -8.93 1.54 -1.98
C ALA A 262 -10.19 1.39 -2.84
N ASN A 263 -10.11 1.79 -4.11
CA ASN A 263 -11.03 1.40 -5.17
C ASN A 263 -11.27 -0.12 -5.15
N ARG A 264 -12.55 -0.46 -5.24
CA ARG A 264 -12.98 -1.83 -5.45
C ARG A 264 -13.08 -2.08 -6.95
N ILE A 265 -11.97 -2.50 -7.55
CA ILE A 265 -11.99 -3.04 -8.91
C ILE A 265 -12.61 -4.44 -8.83
N THR A 266 -13.71 -4.65 -9.54
CA THR A 266 -14.26 -6.00 -9.70
C THR A 266 -13.37 -6.74 -10.70
N PRO A 267 -12.73 -7.87 -10.32
CA PRO A 267 -11.98 -8.67 -11.29
C PRO A 267 -12.92 -9.06 -12.44
N PRO A 268 -12.45 -9.03 -13.70
CA PRO A 268 -13.26 -9.41 -14.86
C PRO A 268 -13.76 -10.86 -14.79
#